data_AF-Q2IZQ9-F1
#
_entry.id   AF-Q2IZQ9-F1
#
_cell.length_a   1.000
_cell.length_b   1.000
_cell.length_c   1.000
_cell.angle_alpha   90.00
_cell.angle_beta   90.00
_cell.angle_gamma   90.00
#
_symmetry.space_group_name_H-M   'P 1'
#
loop_
_entity.id
_entity.type
_entity.pdbx_description
1 polymer ?
#
loop_
_entity_poly.entity_id
_entity_poly.type
_entity_poly.pdbx_seq_one_letter_code
_entity_poly.pdbx_strand_id
1 'polypeptide(L)'
;MIRRTILEWETIRYGDAADEIPADAADRIAAVASASPLAGRGGLGVLEHGRKGLRARGVVGVVAAESGALEILPKIDFPGVDREEEAGRIRRRLIHMLAVVLDLKIDAGKITALDWQRDTLLEILIRLFSDKLADCVRQGMPRRYVEHDEDLFVLRGRIDVKRQFTSLAADGSRLACRYDVLTPDIALNQIMKAAVARLLRVTRANFNQRRLRELAFAYADIADVPVSMLRWDQVMLDRTNSRWRELLNLARLLLGDRFQATSAGSSNGFSLLFEMSVLFEEYIARVLKASLVDTDLHIISQGGRIYCLQTEDRRGLFQTRPDILVKRGGDVVKIIDTKWKRISARIDDPKQGVSQGDIYQMMAYGQLYGCDRLTLLYPHHASMNSSEGVHSAHRIAGCDRRLEMATIDIGRSEFFRERLRAITVQSEC
;
A
#
# COMPACT_ATOMS: atom_id res chain seq x y z
N MET A 1 -20.60 -16.21 9.48
CA MET A 1 -19.98 -14.89 9.65
C MET A 1 -20.40 -14.02 8.47
N ILE A 2 -20.86 -12.80 8.73
CA ILE A 2 -21.45 -11.93 7.71
C ILE A 2 -20.32 -11.27 6.92
N ARG A 3 -20.42 -11.29 5.59
CA ARG A 3 -19.47 -10.60 4.70
C ARG A 3 -20.23 -9.63 3.83
N ARG A 4 -19.76 -8.39 3.75
CA ARG A 4 -20.33 -7.34 2.91
C ARG A 4 -19.24 -6.63 2.12
N THR A 5 -19.60 -6.18 0.93
CA THR A 5 -18.71 -5.42 0.04
C THR A 5 -19.44 -4.15 -0.37
N ILE A 6 -18.79 -3.00 -0.19
CA ILE A 6 -19.26 -1.69 -0.63
C ILE A 6 -18.15 -0.96 -1.38
N LEU A 7 -18.50 0.06 -2.16
CA LEU A 7 -17.51 0.98 -2.70
C LEU A 7 -17.16 2.07 -1.67
N GLU A 8 -16.01 2.73 -1.84
CA GLU A 8 -15.70 3.95 -1.10
C GLU A 8 -16.82 5.00 -1.26
N TRP A 9 -17.08 5.79 -0.22
CA TRP A 9 -18.17 6.77 -0.13
C TRP A 9 -19.60 6.23 -0.12
N GLU A 10 -19.82 4.93 -0.34
CA GLU A 10 -21.13 4.29 -0.20
C GLU A 10 -21.52 4.05 1.27
N THR A 11 -22.82 3.89 1.48
CA THR A 11 -23.41 3.58 2.78
C THR A 11 -24.07 2.21 2.73
N ILE A 12 -23.74 1.34 3.68
CA ILE A 12 -24.48 0.11 3.94
C ILE A 12 -25.48 0.35 5.08
N ARG A 13 -26.75 0.01 4.85
CA ARG A 13 -27.83 0.19 5.83
C ARG A 13 -27.82 -0.92 6.87
N TYR A 14 -28.42 -0.63 8.03
CA TYR A 14 -28.62 -1.64 9.06
C TYR A 14 -29.78 -2.57 8.73
N GLY A 15 -29.57 -3.86 8.94
CA GLY A 15 -30.57 -4.90 8.78
C GLY A 15 -29.95 -6.26 8.43
N ASP A 16 -30.81 -7.25 8.20
CA ASP A 16 -30.42 -8.66 8.04
C ASP A 16 -30.42 -9.12 6.58
N ALA A 17 -30.82 -8.27 5.64
CA ALA A 17 -30.81 -8.58 4.21
C ALA A 17 -29.39 -8.78 3.66
N ALA A 18 -29.29 -9.35 2.45
CA ALA A 18 -28.01 -9.66 1.82
C ALA A 18 -27.14 -8.42 1.53
N ASP A 19 -27.77 -7.26 1.33
CA ASP A 19 -27.16 -5.95 1.07
C ASP A 19 -27.15 -5.01 2.28
N GLU A 20 -27.59 -5.50 3.44
CA GLU A 20 -27.61 -4.79 4.73
C GLU A 20 -26.64 -5.44 5.72
N ILE A 21 -26.28 -4.72 6.79
CA ILE A 21 -25.41 -5.24 7.84
C ILE A 21 -26.10 -5.19 9.21
N PRO A 22 -26.08 -6.28 10.01
CA PRO A 22 -26.63 -6.22 11.36
C PRO A 22 -25.91 -5.19 12.22
N ALA A 23 -26.66 -4.49 13.06
CA ALA A 23 -26.16 -3.37 13.84
C ALA A 23 -25.01 -3.77 14.77
N ASP A 24 -25.09 -4.94 15.39
CA ASP A 24 -24.04 -5.48 16.26
C ASP A 24 -22.72 -5.78 15.51
N ALA A 25 -22.83 -6.26 14.26
CA ALA A 25 -21.68 -6.46 13.39
C ALA A 25 -21.11 -5.12 12.91
N ALA A 26 -21.98 -4.15 12.60
CA ALA A 26 -21.58 -2.81 12.24
C ALA A 26 -20.82 -2.10 13.37
N ASP A 27 -21.31 -2.18 14.61
CA ASP A 27 -20.68 -1.59 15.80
C ASP A 27 -19.25 -2.12 15.99
N ARG A 28 -19.08 -3.45 15.90
CA ARG A 28 -17.75 -4.08 16.03
C ARG A 28 -16.82 -3.69 14.89
N ILE A 29 -17.31 -3.65 13.66
CA ILE A 29 -16.51 -3.21 12.50
C ILE A 29 -16.11 -1.73 12.65
N ALA A 30 -17.02 -0.87 13.09
CA ALA A 30 -16.74 0.54 13.35
C ALA A 30 -15.69 0.72 14.46
N ALA A 31 -15.75 -0.09 15.53
CA ALA A 31 -14.76 -0.08 16.60
C ALA A 31 -13.36 -0.52 16.13
N VAL A 32 -13.28 -1.50 15.23
CA VAL A 32 -12.00 -1.92 14.63
C VAL A 32 -11.48 -0.85 13.67
N ALA A 33 -12.38 -0.23 12.89
CA ALA A 33 -12.02 0.83 11.96
C ALA A 33 -11.53 2.10 12.67
N SER A 34 -12.10 2.46 13.83
CA SER A 34 -11.71 3.63 14.61
C SER A 34 -10.36 3.49 15.32
N ALA A 35 -9.92 2.25 15.59
CA ALA A 35 -8.59 1.98 16.11
C ALA A 35 -7.47 2.15 15.06
N SER A 36 -7.81 2.13 13.77
CA SER A 36 -6.87 2.27 12.67
C SER A 36 -6.14 3.62 12.70
N PRO A 37 -4.85 3.71 12.33
CA PRO A 37 -4.14 4.99 12.29
C PRO A 37 -4.75 5.97 11.28
N LEU A 38 -5.50 5.44 10.29
CA LEU A 38 -6.24 6.24 9.31
C LEU A 38 -7.49 6.91 9.87
N ALA A 39 -7.97 6.51 11.05
CA ALA A 39 -9.11 7.15 11.69
C ALA A 39 -8.80 8.57 12.21
N GLY A 40 -7.54 8.84 12.57
CA GLY A 40 -7.11 10.09 13.21
C GLY A 40 -6.45 11.13 12.29
N ARG A 41 -6.09 10.78 11.05
CA ARG A 41 -5.48 11.72 10.10
C ARG A 41 -6.56 12.45 9.30
N GLY A 42 -6.67 13.78 9.48
CA GLY A 42 -7.39 14.66 8.54
C GLY A 42 -8.93 14.65 8.60
N GLY A 43 -9.55 14.17 9.68
CA GLY A 43 -10.97 14.42 9.98
C GLY A 43 -12.00 13.68 9.11
N LEU A 44 -11.59 12.82 8.18
CA LEU A 44 -12.52 12.06 7.34
C LEU A 44 -12.81 10.64 7.84
N GLY A 45 -11.95 10.06 8.68
CA GLY A 45 -12.13 8.72 9.26
C GLY A 45 -12.13 7.58 8.24
N VAL A 46 -12.11 6.33 8.72
CA VAL A 46 -12.25 5.13 7.86
C VAL A 46 -13.71 4.88 7.52
N LEU A 47 -14.55 4.89 8.55
CA LEU A 47 -16.00 4.73 8.48
C LEU A 47 -16.68 5.87 9.24
N GLU A 48 -17.75 6.41 8.66
CA GLU A 48 -18.70 7.24 9.38
C GLU A 48 -19.80 6.34 9.97
N HIS A 49 -19.86 6.29 11.30
CA HIS A 49 -20.85 5.50 12.02
C HIS A 49 -22.12 6.34 12.23
N GLY A 50 -23.09 6.18 11.32
CA GLY A 50 -24.35 6.94 11.33
C GLY A 50 -25.50 6.20 11.99
N ARG A 51 -26.62 6.90 12.21
CA ARG A 51 -27.84 6.30 12.81
C ARG A 51 -28.53 5.27 11.93
N LYS A 52 -28.34 5.32 10.60
CA LYS A 52 -29.07 4.49 9.61
C LYS A 52 -28.15 3.53 8.84
N GLY A 53 -26.85 3.55 9.11
CA GLY A 53 -25.88 2.76 8.38
C GLY A 53 -24.44 3.18 8.62
N LEU A 54 -23.53 2.35 8.13
CA LEU A 54 -22.09 2.64 8.05
C LEU A 54 -21.77 3.20 6.67
N ARG A 55 -21.04 4.32 6.64
CA ARG A 55 -20.58 4.92 5.39
C ARG A 55 -19.07 4.83 5.25
N ALA A 56 -18.61 4.28 4.13
CA ALA A 56 -17.20 4.30 3.76
C ALA A 56 -16.74 5.72 3.39
N ARG A 57 -15.46 5.99 3.60
CA ARG A 57 -14.83 7.28 3.26
C ARG A 57 -13.79 7.07 2.17
N GLY A 58 -12.76 7.92 2.07
CA GLY A 58 -11.71 7.86 1.05
C GLY A 58 -10.69 6.73 1.23
N VAL A 59 -11.09 5.61 1.83
CA VAL A 59 -10.23 4.46 2.13
C VAL A 59 -10.79 3.20 1.52
N VAL A 60 -9.91 2.26 1.15
CA VAL A 60 -10.28 0.94 0.65
C VAL A 60 -9.55 -0.15 1.43
N GLY A 61 -10.06 -1.37 1.36
CA GLY A 61 -9.46 -2.53 2.02
C GLY A 61 -10.50 -3.39 2.72
N VAL A 62 -10.11 -4.01 3.82
CA VAL A 62 -10.98 -4.93 4.58
C VAL A 62 -10.90 -4.58 6.07
N VAL A 63 -12.07 -4.52 6.71
CA VAL A 63 -12.20 -4.48 8.17
C VAL A 63 -13.00 -5.71 8.60
N ALA A 64 -12.42 -6.54 9.46
CA ALA A 64 -13.05 -7.76 9.96
C ALA A 64 -13.07 -7.76 11.50
N ALA A 65 -14.18 -8.20 12.06
CA ALA A 65 -14.38 -8.44 13.49
C ALA A 65 -14.92 -9.86 13.68
N GLU A 66 -15.10 -10.30 14.92
CA GLU A 66 -15.59 -11.66 15.24
C GLU A 66 -16.95 -12.02 14.62
N SER A 67 -17.81 -11.04 14.33
CA SER A 67 -19.14 -11.29 13.76
C SER A 67 -19.27 -11.05 12.26
N GLY A 68 -18.31 -10.36 11.65
CA GLY A 68 -18.41 -10.03 10.23
C GLY A 68 -17.22 -9.28 9.67
N ALA A 69 -17.19 -9.16 8.34
CA ALA A 69 -16.19 -8.41 7.60
C ALA A 69 -16.84 -7.48 6.57
N LEU A 70 -16.31 -6.27 6.48
CA LEU A 70 -16.65 -5.26 5.49
C LEU A 70 -15.45 -5.04 4.57
N GLU A 71 -15.64 -5.33 3.30
CA GLU A 71 -14.71 -5.01 2.22
C GLU A 71 -15.13 -3.68 1.58
N ILE A 72 -14.19 -2.76 1.45
CA ILE A 72 -14.38 -1.44 0.84
C ILE A 72 -13.52 -1.40 -0.42
N LEU A 73 -14.15 -1.30 -1.59
CA LEU A 73 -13.49 -1.28 -2.89
C LEU A 73 -13.44 0.13 -3.49
N PRO A 74 -12.45 0.45 -4.34
CA PRO A 74 -12.39 1.76 -4.97
C PRO A 74 -13.52 1.94 -6.00
N LYS A 75 -13.92 3.20 -6.20
CA LYS A 75 -14.97 3.61 -7.15
C LYS A 75 -14.55 3.55 -8.63
N ILE A 76 -14.03 2.40 -9.08
CA ILE A 76 -13.63 2.15 -10.48
C ILE A 76 -14.81 1.53 -11.21
N ASP A 77 -15.18 2.09 -12.36
CA ASP A 77 -16.33 1.61 -13.13
C ASP A 77 -15.93 0.47 -14.08
N PHE A 78 -16.75 -0.58 -14.12
CA PHE A 78 -16.70 -1.58 -15.20
C PHE A 78 -18.12 -1.73 -15.77
N PRO A 79 -18.51 -0.91 -16.77
CA PRO A 79 -19.87 -0.94 -17.29
C PRO A 79 -20.18 -2.27 -17.99
N GLY A 80 -21.44 -2.70 -17.89
CA GLY A 80 -21.97 -3.84 -18.65
C GLY A 80 -21.68 -5.22 -18.05
N VAL A 81 -21.24 -5.30 -16.79
CA VAL A 81 -21.09 -6.57 -16.05
C VAL A 81 -21.97 -6.56 -14.79
N ASP A 82 -22.24 -7.74 -14.23
CA ASP A 82 -22.94 -7.84 -12.95
C ASP A 82 -22.05 -7.40 -11.76
N ARG A 83 -22.67 -7.25 -10.59
CA ARG A 83 -22.03 -6.72 -9.39
C ARG A 83 -20.90 -7.61 -8.85
N GLU A 84 -20.98 -8.93 -9.01
CA GLU A 84 -19.95 -9.85 -8.53
C GLU A 84 -18.73 -9.83 -9.45
N GLU A 85 -18.97 -9.82 -10.76
CA GLU A 85 -17.93 -9.68 -11.76
C GLU A 85 -17.24 -8.31 -11.66
N GLU A 86 -18.01 -7.23 -11.50
CA GLU A 86 -17.48 -5.88 -11.29
C GLU A 86 -16.57 -5.84 -10.05
N ALA A 87 -17.04 -6.35 -8.91
CA ALA A 87 -16.23 -6.43 -7.70
C ALA A 87 -14.92 -7.22 -7.92
N GLY A 88 -14.97 -8.33 -8.67
CA GLY A 88 -13.78 -9.10 -9.03
C GLY A 88 -12.79 -8.33 -9.91
N ARG A 89 -13.28 -7.59 -10.90
CA ARG A 89 -12.45 -6.73 -11.77
C ARG A 89 -11.83 -5.58 -10.96
N ILE A 90 -12.58 -4.97 -10.05
CA ILE A 90 -12.09 -3.93 -9.15
C ILE A 90 -10.99 -4.48 -8.21
N ARG A 91 -11.19 -5.66 -7.60
CA ARG A 91 -10.17 -6.33 -6.77
C ARG A 91 -8.89 -6.57 -7.56
N ARG A 92 -9.01 -7.11 -8.78
CA ARG A 92 -7.87 -7.33 -9.66
C ARG A 92 -7.11 -6.04 -9.93
N ARG A 93 -7.83 -4.95 -10.19
CA ARG A 93 -7.20 -3.65 -10.46
C ARG A 93 -6.53 -3.06 -9.23
N LEU A 94 -7.18 -3.13 -8.07
CA LEU A 94 -6.60 -2.68 -6.81
C LEU A 94 -5.32 -3.46 -6.47
N ILE A 95 -5.34 -4.78 -6.64
CA ILE A 95 -4.15 -5.62 -6.41
C ILE A 95 -3.04 -5.27 -7.40
N HIS A 96 -3.35 -5.01 -8.67
CA HIS A 96 -2.35 -4.54 -9.63
C HIS A 96 -1.74 -3.18 -9.23
N MET A 97 -2.54 -2.23 -8.74
CA MET A 97 -2.03 -0.95 -8.25
C MET A 97 -1.10 -1.15 -7.05
N LEU A 98 -1.52 -1.95 -6.07
CA LEU A 98 -0.69 -2.33 -4.93
C LEU A 98 0.60 -3.03 -5.36
N ALA A 99 0.54 -3.87 -6.39
CA ALA A 99 1.72 -4.54 -6.93
C ALA A 99 2.78 -3.56 -7.41
N VAL A 100 2.37 -2.59 -8.23
CA VAL A 100 3.27 -1.58 -8.77
C VAL A 100 3.84 -0.71 -7.65
N VAL A 101 3.00 -0.32 -6.69
CA VAL A 101 3.39 0.52 -5.56
C VAL A 101 4.34 -0.20 -4.59
N LEU A 102 4.11 -1.48 -4.33
CA LEU A 102 4.91 -2.28 -3.42
C LEU A 102 6.05 -3.05 -4.11
N ASP A 103 6.28 -2.79 -5.40
CA ASP A 103 7.30 -3.47 -6.22
C ASP A 103 7.16 -5.02 -6.17
N LEU A 104 5.93 -5.50 -6.35
CA LEU A 104 5.58 -6.91 -6.35
C LEU A 104 5.42 -7.41 -7.79
N LYS A 105 6.06 -8.54 -8.12
CA LYS A 105 5.77 -9.25 -9.36
C LYS A 105 4.56 -10.14 -9.14
N ILE A 106 3.40 -9.71 -9.60
CA ILE A 106 2.19 -10.54 -9.50
C ILE A 106 2.09 -11.42 -10.74
N ASP A 107 2.30 -12.73 -10.54
CA ASP A 107 1.88 -13.75 -11.49
C ASP A 107 0.36 -13.93 -11.38
N ALA A 108 -0.39 -13.01 -12.00
CA ALA A 108 -1.85 -13.02 -11.97
C ALA A 108 -2.45 -14.29 -12.60
N GLY A 109 -1.66 -15.04 -13.38
CA GLY A 109 -2.07 -16.32 -13.97
C GLY A 109 -2.33 -17.44 -12.95
N LYS A 110 -1.90 -17.30 -11.68
CA LYS A 110 -2.18 -18.27 -10.61
C LYS A 110 -3.56 -18.10 -9.93
N ILE A 111 -4.27 -17.00 -10.19
CA ILE A 111 -5.59 -16.69 -9.60
C ILE A 111 -6.64 -16.71 -10.71
N THR A 112 -7.65 -17.55 -10.58
CA THR A 112 -8.70 -17.71 -11.59
C THR A 112 -9.71 -16.55 -11.55
N ALA A 113 -10.43 -16.31 -12.64
CA ALA A 113 -11.50 -15.29 -12.68
C ALA A 113 -12.57 -15.53 -11.58
N LEU A 114 -12.92 -16.79 -11.30
CA LEU A 114 -13.86 -17.13 -10.23
C LEU A 114 -13.30 -16.81 -8.84
N ASP A 115 -11.99 -17.01 -8.61
CA ASP A 115 -11.37 -16.65 -7.33
C ASP A 115 -11.49 -15.14 -7.09
N TRP A 116 -11.30 -14.31 -8.12
CA TRP A 116 -11.45 -12.84 -8.02
C TRP A 116 -12.87 -12.41 -7.63
N GLN A 117 -13.89 -13.13 -8.11
CA GLN A 117 -15.29 -12.86 -7.80
C GLN A 117 -15.63 -13.27 -6.36
N ARG A 118 -15.21 -14.48 -5.96
CA ARG A 118 -15.58 -15.11 -4.69
C ARG A 118 -14.77 -14.64 -3.49
N ASP A 119 -13.45 -14.48 -3.63
CA ASP A 119 -12.57 -14.18 -2.50
C ASP A 119 -12.56 -12.69 -2.13
N THR A 120 -12.14 -12.36 -0.90
CA THR A 120 -11.87 -10.95 -0.53
C THR A 120 -10.50 -10.54 -1.04
N LEU A 121 -10.27 -9.24 -1.12
CA LEU A 121 -8.95 -8.65 -1.26
C LEU A 121 -7.95 -9.26 -0.27
N LEU A 122 -8.37 -9.45 0.99
CA LEU A 122 -7.51 -10.06 2.02
C LEU A 122 -7.13 -11.50 1.66
N GLU A 123 -8.11 -12.35 1.34
CA GLU A 123 -7.83 -13.76 1.01
C GLU A 123 -6.93 -13.88 -0.23
N ILE A 124 -7.10 -12.99 -1.21
CA ILE A 124 -6.24 -12.98 -2.39
C ILE A 124 -4.80 -12.56 -2.03
N LEU A 125 -4.63 -11.54 -1.19
CA LEU A 125 -3.29 -11.14 -0.71
C LEU A 125 -2.62 -12.23 0.14
N ILE A 126 -3.39 -12.93 0.97
CA ILE A 126 -2.91 -14.07 1.76
C ILE A 126 -2.49 -15.21 0.83
N ARG A 127 -3.27 -15.51 -0.21
CA ARG A 127 -2.94 -16.52 -1.21
C ARG A 127 -1.64 -16.17 -1.93
N LEU A 128 -1.52 -14.93 -2.42
CA LEU A 128 -0.30 -14.44 -3.06
C LEU A 128 0.94 -14.56 -2.16
N PHE A 129 0.83 -14.17 -0.90
CA PHE A 129 1.90 -14.29 0.08
C PHE A 129 2.27 -15.75 0.35
N SER A 130 1.29 -16.58 0.69
CA SER A 130 1.51 -17.97 1.09
C SER A 130 2.05 -18.83 -0.06
N ASP A 131 1.60 -18.61 -1.29
CA ASP A 131 2.14 -19.30 -2.46
C ASP A 131 3.57 -18.88 -2.76
N LYS A 132 3.87 -17.57 -2.75
CA LYS A 132 5.25 -17.10 -2.94
C LYS A 132 6.18 -17.59 -1.83
N LEU A 133 5.70 -17.64 -0.59
CA LEU A 133 6.49 -18.09 0.55
C LEU A 133 6.78 -19.58 0.44
N ALA A 134 5.77 -20.38 0.10
CA ALA A 134 5.94 -21.82 -0.12
C ALA A 134 6.92 -22.10 -1.27
N ASP A 135 6.84 -21.35 -2.37
CA ASP A 135 7.77 -21.48 -3.49
C ASP A 135 9.21 -21.13 -3.10
N CYS A 136 9.42 -20.09 -2.28
CA CYS A 136 10.75 -19.74 -1.77
C CYS A 136 11.28 -20.76 -0.77
N VAL A 137 10.45 -21.21 0.18
CA VAL A 137 10.84 -22.20 1.20
C VAL A 137 11.20 -23.54 0.56
N ARG A 138 10.48 -23.96 -0.49
CA ARG A 138 10.82 -25.18 -1.26
C ARG A 138 12.22 -25.14 -1.86
N GLN A 139 12.73 -23.94 -2.15
CA GLN A 139 14.07 -23.73 -2.70
C GLN A 139 15.15 -23.54 -1.61
N GLY A 140 14.75 -23.56 -0.33
CA GLY A 140 15.62 -23.41 0.83
C GLY A 140 15.38 -22.11 1.60
N MET A 141 15.27 -22.22 2.93
CA MET A 141 15.20 -21.05 3.82
C MET A 141 16.58 -20.35 3.92
N PRO A 142 16.63 -19.01 3.89
CA PRO A 142 17.85 -18.25 4.12
C PRO A 142 18.44 -18.57 5.48
N ARG A 143 19.76 -18.74 5.50
CA ARG A 143 20.55 -18.98 6.72
C ARG A 143 21.67 -17.95 6.80
N ARG A 144 22.06 -17.59 8.01
CA ARG A 144 23.22 -16.73 8.26
C ARG A 144 24.07 -17.27 9.39
N TYR A 145 25.35 -16.94 9.33
CA TYR A 145 26.25 -17.10 10.46
C TYR A 145 25.92 -16.04 11.50
N VAL A 146 25.58 -16.49 12.71
CA VAL A 146 25.36 -15.64 13.88
C VAL A 146 26.44 -16.00 14.89
N GLU A 147 27.12 -14.99 15.44
CA GLU A 147 28.15 -15.17 16.46
C GLU A 147 27.48 -15.53 17.80
N HIS A 148 27.96 -16.61 18.42
CA HIS A 148 27.55 -17.06 19.73
C HIS A 148 28.72 -16.98 20.70
N ASP A 149 28.45 -16.40 21.88
CA ASP A 149 29.35 -16.36 23.02
C ASP A 149 28.80 -17.31 24.10
N GLU A 150 29.48 -18.43 24.35
CA GLU A 150 28.99 -19.49 25.27
C GLU A 150 30.13 -20.12 26.07
N ASP A 151 29.84 -20.51 27.31
CA ASP A 151 30.82 -21.17 28.20
C ASP A 151 30.66 -22.69 28.11
N LEU A 152 31.57 -23.34 27.38
CA LEU A 152 31.49 -24.76 27.02
C LEU A 152 32.60 -25.59 27.69
N PHE A 153 32.35 -26.87 27.90
CA PHE A 153 33.36 -27.82 28.41
C PHE A 153 34.43 -28.19 27.37
N VAL A 154 34.19 -27.90 26.10
CA VAL A 154 35.08 -28.20 24.98
C VAL A 154 35.24 -26.97 24.10
N LEU A 155 36.43 -26.81 23.51
CA LEU A 155 36.70 -25.67 22.64
C LEU A 155 35.87 -25.76 21.36
N ARG A 156 35.03 -24.73 21.14
CA ARG A 156 34.30 -24.52 19.90
C ARG A 156 34.63 -23.15 19.34
N GLY A 157 35.12 -23.09 18.09
CA GLY A 157 35.59 -21.84 17.50
C GLY A 157 36.83 -21.30 18.19
N ARG A 158 36.80 -20.06 18.65
CA ARG A 158 37.93 -19.35 19.29
C ARG A 158 37.63 -19.07 20.77
N ILE A 159 38.68 -18.97 21.59
CA ILE A 159 38.54 -18.56 22.99
C ILE A 159 38.43 -17.03 23.07
N ASP A 160 37.44 -16.52 23.80
CA ASP A 160 37.46 -15.14 24.30
C ASP A 160 38.46 -15.05 25.45
N VAL A 161 39.71 -14.76 25.11
CA VAL A 161 40.83 -14.66 26.06
C VAL A 161 40.51 -13.66 27.17
N LYS A 162 39.86 -12.53 26.84
CA LYS A 162 39.53 -11.52 27.84
C LYS A 162 38.55 -12.11 28.86
N ARG A 163 37.47 -12.74 28.40
CA ARG A 163 36.45 -13.32 29.28
C ARG A 163 36.97 -14.55 30.06
N GLN A 164 37.84 -15.37 29.45
CA GLN A 164 38.49 -16.51 30.10
C GLN A 164 39.31 -16.10 31.31
N PHE A 165 40.14 -15.06 31.17
CA PHE A 165 41.04 -14.60 32.24
C PHE A 165 40.45 -13.50 33.13
N THR A 166 39.15 -13.17 32.96
CA THR A 166 38.42 -12.25 33.85
C THR A 166 37.24 -12.95 34.50
N SER A 167 36.13 -13.13 33.76
CA SER A 167 34.89 -13.70 34.27
C SER A 167 34.98 -15.19 34.65
N LEU A 168 35.77 -15.99 33.92
CA LEU A 168 35.96 -17.42 34.18
C LEU A 168 37.30 -17.77 34.85
N ALA A 169 38.06 -16.77 35.34
CA ALA A 169 39.39 -17.02 35.90
C ALA A 169 39.39 -17.98 37.09
N ALA A 170 38.29 -18.04 37.85
CA ALA A 170 38.14 -18.90 39.03
C ALA A 170 37.49 -20.28 38.71
N ASP A 171 36.88 -20.45 37.54
CA ASP A 171 36.25 -21.71 37.11
C ASP A 171 36.85 -22.18 35.78
N GLY A 172 37.92 -22.98 35.88
CA GLY A 172 38.60 -23.57 34.73
C GLY A 172 37.89 -24.77 34.10
N SER A 173 36.70 -25.16 34.61
CA SER A 173 35.94 -26.27 34.02
C SER A 173 35.27 -25.88 32.70
N ARG A 174 35.18 -24.58 32.40
CA ARG A 174 34.55 -24.04 31.20
C ARG A 174 35.50 -23.14 30.41
N LEU A 175 35.30 -23.14 29.10
CA LEU A 175 36.00 -22.31 28.13
C LEU A 175 35.03 -21.26 27.58
N ALA A 176 35.37 -19.98 27.71
CA ALA A 176 34.64 -18.88 27.09
C ALA A 176 34.84 -18.93 25.56
N CYS A 177 33.93 -19.58 24.86
CA CYS A 177 34.01 -19.83 23.43
C CYS A 177 33.23 -18.78 22.64
N ARG A 178 33.81 -18.31 21.53
CA ARG A 178 33.14 -17.55 20.47
C ARG A 178 33.14 -18.35 19.19
N TYR A 179 31.97 -18.55 18.60
CA TYR A 179 31.86 -19.30 17.35
C TYR A 179 30.64 -18.89 16.54
N ASP A 180 30.71 -19.10 15.23
CA ASP A 180 29.60 -18.79 14.33
C ASP A 180 28.73 -20.03 14.07
N VAL A 181 27.42 -19.88 14.21
CA VAL A 181 26.44 -20.92 13.86
C VAL A 181 25.67 -20.51 12.62
N LEU A 182 25.64 -21.38 11.61
CA LEU A 182 24.77 -21.21 10.46
C LEU A 182 23.33 -21.56 10.86
N THR A 183 22.52 -20.54 11.15
CA THR A 183 21.14 -20.70 11.63
C THR A 183 20.13 -20.13 10.63
N PRO A 184 18.95 -20.77 10.45
CA PRO A 184 17.82 -20.16 9.77
C PRO A 184 17.06 -19.18 10.69
N ASP A 185 17.31 -19.16 12.00
CA ASP A 185 16.65 -18.24 12.93
C ASP A 185 17.24 -16.82 12.84
N ILE A 186 16.86 -16.14 11.76
CA ILE A 186 17.30 -14.79 11.41
C ILE A 186 16.09 -13.87 11.29
N ALA A 187 16.31 -12.55 11.38
CA ALA A 187 15.25 -11.54 11.34
C ALA A 187 14.27 -11.72 10.16
N LEU A 188 14.76 -12.08 8.97
CA LEU A 188 13.92 -12.35 7.80
C LEU A 188 12.92 -13.48 8.06
N ASN A 189 13.38 -14.61 8.59
CA ASN A 189 12.55 -15.79 8.82
C ASN A 189 11.61 -15.59 10.03
N GLN A 190 12.05 -14.85 11.05
CA GLN A 190 11.19 -14.44 12.17
C GLN A 190 10.02 -13.56 11.70
N ILE A 191 10.27 -12.63 10.77
CA ILE A 191 9.22 -11.82 10.12
C ILE A 191 8.24 -12.71 9.36
N MET A 192 8.73 -13.67 8.58
CA MET A 192 7.87 -14.60 7.83
C MET A 192 7.04 -15.49 8.77
N LYS A 193 7.64 -16.01 9.85
CA LYS A 193 6.92 -16.76 10.89
C LYS A 193 5.81 -15.92 11.52
N ALA A 194 6.11 -14.68 11.90
CA ALA A 194 5.13 -13.75 12.46
C ALA A 194 3.98 -13.47 11.49
N ALA A 195 4.27 -13.28 10.19
CA ALA A 195 3.26 -13.12 9.16
C ALA A 195 2.38 -14.37 9.05
N VAL A 196 2.97 -15.56 8.92
CA VAL A 196 2.22 -16.82 8.83
C VAL A 196 1.31 -17.04 10.05
N ALA A 197 1.85 -16.86 11.26
CA ALA A 197 1.10 -17.01 12.51
C ALA A 197 -0.08 -16.04 12.60
N ARG A 198 0.11 -14.79 12.17
CA ARG A 198 -0.95 -13.80 12.13
C ARG A 198 -2.01 -14.12 11.08
N LEU A 199 -1.59 -14.48 9.87
CA LEU A 199 -2.50 -14.76 8.77
C LEU A 199 -3.38 -15.97 9.06
N LEU A 200 -2.86 -16.99 9.76
CA LEU A 200 -3.64 -18.14 10.23
C LEU A 200 -4.84 -17.77 11.11
N ARG A 201 -4.73 -16.68 11.88
CA ARG A 201 -5.81 -16.23 12.78
C ARG A 201 -6.93 -15.51 12.03
N VAL A 202 -6.64 -14.96 10.86
CA VAL A 202 -7.56 -14.06 10.14
C VAL A 202 -8.14 -14.68 8.88
N THR A 203 -7.42 -15.61 8.23
CA THR A 203 -7.90 -16.26 7.01
C THR A 203 -9.10 -17.17 7.29
N ARG A 204 -10.08 -17.08 6.40
CA ARG A 204 -11.30 -17.89 6.36
C ARG A 204 -11.33 -18.84 5.18
N ALA A 205 -10.47 -18.64 4.17
CA ALA A 205 -10.38 -19.54 3.03
C ALA A 205 -9.63 -20.84 3.41
N ASN A 206 -10.26 -22.00 3.20
CA ASN A 206 -9.69 -23.31 3.53
C ASN A 206 -8.34 -23.55 2.83
N PHE A 207 -8.20 -23.11 1.57
CA PHE A 207 -6.94 -23.21 0.83
C PHE A 207 -5.80 -22.47 1.55
N ASN A 208 -6.03 -21.22 1.92
CA ASN A 208 -5.07 -20.38 2.63
C ASN A 208 -4.73 -20.98 4.00
N GLN A 209 -5.72 -21.45 4.76
CA GLN A 209 -5.48 -22.11 6.05
C GLN A 209 -4.59 -23.33 5.92
N ARG A 210 -4.84 -24.21 4.95
CA ARG A 210 -4.01 -25.39 4.70
C ARG A 210 -2.57 -24.97 4.39
N ARG A 211 -2.39 -24.08 3.42
CA ARG A 211 -1.07 -23.61 2.97
C ARG A 211 -0.28 -22.96 4.10
N LEU A 212 -0.93 -22.14 4.91
CA LEU A 212 -0.30 -21.47 6.04
C LEU A 212 0.05 -22.44 7.18
N ARG A 213 -0.71 -23.53 7.40
CA ARG A 213 -0.33 -24.57 8.38
C ARG A 213 0.91 -25.35 7.92
N GLU A 214 1.00 -25.68 6.62
CA GLU A 214 2.19 -26.30 6.03
C GLU A 214 3.43 -25.39 6.23
N LEU A 215 3.26 -24.09 5.99
CA LEU A 215 4.31 -23.10 6.26
C LEU A 215 4.63 -22.98 7.75
N ALA A 216 3.63 -22.96 8.64
CA ALA A 216 3.86 -22.88 10.08
C ALA A 216 4.70 -24.07 10.59
N PHE A 217 4.47 -25.26 10.05
CA PHE A 217 5.28 -26.43 10.33
C PHE A 217 6.73 -26.25 9.87
N ALA A 218 6.96 -25.72 8.66
CA ALA A 218 8.30 -25.43 8.16
C ALA A 218 9.06 -24.38 9.01
N TYR A 219 8.35 -23.49 9.70
CA TYR A 219 8.91 -22.45 10.58
C TYR A 219 8.90 -22.84 12.08
N ALA A 220 8.68 -24.11 12.42
CA ALA A 220 8.57 -24.55 13.82
C ALA A 220 9.80 -24.18 14.66
N ASP A 221 11.01 -24.38 14.10
CA ASP A 221 12.30 -24.16 14.78
C ASP A 221 12.80 -22.70 14.77
N ILE A 222 12.04 -21.78 14.18
CA ILE A 222 12.38 -20.34 14.13
C ILE A 222 11.79 -19.65 15.38
N ALA A 223 12.49 -18.71 16.00
CA ALA A 223 11.99 -18.06 17.21
C ALA A 223 10.68 -17.31 16.97
N ASP A 224 9.76 -17.39 17.93
CA ASP A 224 8.54 -16.58 17.94
C ASP A 224 8.84 -15.17 18.46
N VAL A 225 8.74 -14.19 17.57
CA VAL A 225 8.98 -12.78 17.89
C VAL A 225 7.67 -11.99 17.73
N PRO A 226 7.21 -11.25 18.76
CA PRO A 226 6.05 -10.38 18.64
C PRO A 226 6.24 -9.35 17.53
N VAL A 227 5.17 -9.01 16.81
CA VAL A 227 5.22 -8.08 15.66
C VAL A 227 5.89 -6.74 16.01
N SER A 228 5.66 -6.22 17.22
CA SER A 228 6.25 -4.98 17.73
C SER A 228 7.76 -5.06 17.98
N MET A 229 8.33 -6.26 18.11
CA MET A 229 9.76 -6.50 18.36
C MET A 229 10.51 -6.97 17.10
N LEU A 230 9.82 -7.10 15.96
CA LEU A 230 10.44 -7.53 14.71
C LEU A 230 11.52 -6.53 14.25
N ARG A 231 12.72 -7.05 14.01
CA ARG A 231 13.89 -6.29 13.60
C ARG A 231 13.97 -6.10 12.09
N TRP A 232 13.08 -5.25 11.56
CA TRP A 232 13.01 -4.92 10.15
C TRP A 232 14.29 -4.29 9.58
N ASP A 233 15.05 -3.61 10.45
CA ASP A 233 16.33 -2.94 10.17
C ASP A 233 17.49 -3.92 9.98
N GLN A 234 17.39 -5.12 10.57
CA GLN A 234 18.43 -6.15 10.49
C GLN A 234 18.26 -7.06 9.26
N VAL A 235 17.21 -6.88 8.48
CA VAL A 235 16.97 -7.68 7.27
C VAL A 235 17.95 -7.24 6.18
N MET A 236 18.92 -8.10 5.90
CA MET A 236 19.88 -7.91 4.82
C MET A 236 19.48 -8.76 3.62
N LEU A 237 19.15 -8.10 2.51
CA LEU A 237 18.86 -8.75 1.22
C LEU A 237 20.04 -8.49 0.27
N ASP A 238 20.73 -9.55 -0.10
CA ASP A 238 21.82 -9.56 -1.07
C ASP A 238 21.35 -10.18 -2.41
N ARG A 239 22.28 -10.38 -3.35
CA ARG A 239 21.96 -10.98 -4.66
C ARG A 239 21.42 -12.41 -4.50
N THR A 240 21.90 -13.17 -3.52
CA THR A 240 21.52 -14.57 -3.29
C THR A 240 20.11 -14.71 -2.72
N ASN A 241 19.65 -13.72 -1.95
CA ASN A 241 18.30 -13.70 -1.35
C ASN A 241 17.35 -12.66 -1.96
N SER A 242 17.69 -12.10 -3.12
CA SER A 242 16.89 -11.06 -3.80
C SER A 242 15.42 -11.45 -4.03
N ARG A 243 15.14 -12.75 -4.22
CA ARG A 243 13.76 -13.30 -4.35
C ARG A 243 12.88 -13.07 -3.13
N TRP A 244 13.47 -12.89 -1.95
CA TRP A 244 12.75 -12.62 -0.69
C TRP A 244 12.31 -11.15 -0.55
N ARG A 245 12.74 -10.26 -1.45
CA ARG A 245 12.36 -8.84 -1.41
C ARG A 245 10.85 -8.65 -1.55
N GLU A 246 10.23 -9.35 -2.49
CA GLU A 246 8.78 -9.28 -2.70
C GLU A 246 8.02 -9.82 -1.48
N LEU A 247 8.50 -10.92 -0.89
CA LEU A 247 7.94 -11.48 0.33
C LEU A 247 8.08 -10.52 1.51
N LEU A 248 9.21 -9.82 1.62
CA LEU A 248 9.40 -8.80 2.65
C LEU A 248 8.42 -7.64 2.49
N ASN A 249 8.17 -7.19 1.26
CA ASN A 249 7.19 -6.13 0.99
C ASN A 249 5.75 -6.58 1.30
N LEU A 250 5.39 -7.81 0.93
CA LEU A 250 4.10 -8.40 1.33
C LEU A 250 4.00 -8.59 2.84
N ALA A 251 5.05 -9.05 3.51
CA ALA A 251 5.05 -9.18 4.96
C ALA A 251 4.89 -7.81 5.63
N ARG A 252 5.56 -6.75 5.13
CA ARG A 252 5.36 -5.37 5.61
C ARG A 252 3.90 -4.92 5.44
N LEU A 253 3.30 -5.22 4.29
CA LEU A 253 1.89 -4.94 4.04
C LEU A 253 0.96 -5.67 5.02
N LEU A 254 1.26 -6.95 5.29
CA LEU A 254 0.45 -7.87 6.09
C LEU A 254 0.85 -7.90 7.57
N LEU A 255 1.77 -7.05 8.02
CA LEU A 255 2.20 -6.95 9.43
C LEU A 255 2.29 -5.50 9.93
N GLY A 256 2.55 -4.52 9.06
CA GLY A 256 2.88 -3.13 9.45
C GLY A 256 1.69 -2.29 9.91
N ASP A 257 1.93 -1.02 10.27
CA ASP A 257 0.94 -0.09 10.87
C ASP A 257 -0.38 0.08 10.09
N ARG A 258 -0.37 -0.11 8.76
CA ARG A 258 -1.59 -0.10 7.91
C ARG A 258 -2.44 -1.36 8.06
N PHE A 259 -1.95 -2.32 8.83
CA PHE A 259 -2.49 -3.64 9.13
C PHE A 259 -2.65 -3.78 10.64
N GLN A 260 -3.82 -3.46 11.19
CA GLN A 260 -4.05 -3.67 12.61
C GLN A 260 -4.72 -5.02 12.86
N ALA A 261 -4.24 -5.71 13.89
CA ALA A 261 -4.98 -6.74 14.59
C ALA A 261 -5.07 -6.17 15.99
N THR A 262 -6.23 -5.66 16.36
CA THR A 262 -6.43 -5.12 17.70
C THR A 262 -6.40 -6.30 18.66
N SER A 263 -5.39 -6.32 19.54
CA SER A 263 -5.32 -7.23 20.70
C SER A 263 -4.97 -6.45 21.98
N ALA A 264 -5.33 -5.17 22.03
CA ALA A 264 -5.19 -4.31 23.20
C ALA A 264 -6.31 -3.26 23.20
N GLY A 265 -7.53 -3.70 23.52
CA GLY A 265 -8.78 -2.95 23.49
C GLY A 265 -9.93 -3.94 23.29
N SER A 266 -11.11 -3.69 23.86
CA SER A 266 -12.23 -4.66 23.97
C SER A 266 -12.82 -5.17 22.64
N SER A 267 -12.22 -4.85 21.49
CA SER A 267 -12.62 -5.31 20.16
C SER A 267 -11.51 -6.15 19.51
N ASN A 268 -11.69 -7.47 19.51
CA ASN A 268 -10.91 -8.37 18.66
C ASN A 268 -11.28 -8.11 17.20
N GLY A 269 -10.30 -7.70 16.39
CA GLY A 269 -10.54 -7.47 14.98
C GLY A 269 -9.30 -7.18 14.19
N PHE A 270 -9.52 -7.00 12.90
CA PHE A 270 -8.51 -6.96 11.86
C PHE A 270 -8.86 -5.84 10.88
N SER A 271 -7.88 -5.02 10.51
CA SER A 271 -8.05 -4.08 9.40
C SER A 271 -6.81 -4.07 8.51
N LEU A 272 -7.04 -4.07 7.20
CA LEU A 272 -6.07 -3.80 6.15
C LEU A 272 -6.65 -2.67 5.32
N LEU A 273 -6.11 -1.46 5.45
CA LEU A 273 -6.72 -0.26 4.86
C LEU A 273 -5.69 0.59 4.11
N PHE A 274 -6.15 1.23 3.04
CA PHE A 274 -5.36 2.06 2.14
C PHE A 274 -6.08 3.38 1.87
N GLU A 275 -5.35 4.49 1.97
CA GLU A 275 -5.82 5.77 1.46
C GLU A 275 -5.77 5.76 -0.07
N MET A 276 -6.93 5.84 -0.73
CA MET A 276 -6.98 5.70 -2.19
C MET A 276 -6.33 6.86 -2.93
N SER A 277 -6.35 8.07 -2.36
CA SER A 277 -5.62 9.22 -2.91
C SER A 277 -4.12 8.95 -2.98
N VAL A 278 -3.52 8.51 -1.86
CA VAL A 278 -2.09 8.19 -1.78
C VAL A 278 -1.73 7.02 -2.70
N LEU A 279 -2.56 5.98 -2.72
CA LEU A 279 -2.32 4.82 -3.59
C LEU A 279 -2.37 5.21 -5.08
N PHE A 280 -3.34 6.05 -5.47
CA PHE A 280 -3.47 6.53 -6.83
C PHE A 280 -2.26 7.38 -7.24
N GLU A 281 -1.85 8.30 -6.38
CA GLU A 281 -0.69 9.15 -6.59
C GLU A 281 0.60 8.34 -6.81
N GLU A 282 0.94 7.46 -5.86
CA GLU A 282 2.14 6.62 -5.94
C GLU A 282 2.10 5.70 -7.16
N TYR A 283 0.91 5.19 -7.51
CA TYR A 283 0.71 4.34 -8.68
C TYR A 283 1.01 5.10 -9.98
N ILE A 284 0.41 6.28 -10.18
CA ILE A 284 0.66 7.12 -11.37
C ILE A 284 2.14 7.49 -11.45
N ALA A 285 2.73 7.93 -10.35
CA ALA A 285 4.12 8.34 -10.31
C ALA A 285 5.08 7.20 -10.74
N ARG A 286 4.85 5.98 -10.26
CA ARG A 286 5.66 4.81 -10.62
C ARG A 286 5.46 4.37 -12.06
N VAL A 287 4.23 4.37 -12.56
CA VAL A 287 3.95 4.04 -13.95
C VAL A 287 4.60 5.06 -14.89
N LEU A 288 4.52 6.37 -14.58
CA LEU A 288 5.18 7.42 -15.35
C LEU A 288 6.71 7.28 -15.32
N LYS A 289 7.27 7.03 -14.14
CA LYS A 289 8.72 6.80 -14.03
C LYS A 289 9.17 5.65 -14.91
N ALA A 290 8.40 4.57 -14.98
CA ALA A 290 8.70 3.42 -15.83
C ALA A 290 8.46 3.67 -17.32
N SER A 291 7.52 4.55 -17.70
CA SER A 291 7.18 4.83 -19.10
C SER A 291 8.08 5.89 -19.76
N LEU A 292 8.90 6.60 -18.98
CA LEU A 292 9.79 7.66 -19.44
C LEU A 292 11.28 7.28 -19.39
N VAL A 293 11.62 6.02 -19.10
CA VAL A 293 13.01 5.54 -18.98
C VAL A 293 13.82 5.73 -20.28
N ASP A 294 13.15 5.72 -21.42
CA ASP A 294 13.71 5.90 -22.78
C ASP A 294 13.77 7.38 -23.23
N THR A 295 13.50 8.33 -22.34
CA THR A 295 13.45 9.77 -22.65
C THR A 295 14.46 10.57 -21.83
N ASP A 296 14.61 11.85 -22.15
CA ASP A 296 15.37 12.82 -21.35
C ASP A 296 14.59 13.35 -20.13
N LEU A 297 13.38 12.82 -19.91
CA LEU A 297 12.51 13.21 -18.81
C LEU A 297 12.71 12.33 -17.58
N HIS A 298 12.66 12.96 -16.41
CA HIS A 298 12.82 12.32 -15.12
C HIS A 298 11.66 12.67 -14.19
N ILE A 299 11.12 11.65 -13.52
CA ILE A 299 10.05 11.83 -12.53
C ILE A 299 10.65 11.97 -11.13
N ILE A 300 10.26 13.05 -10.44
CA ILE A 300 10.46 13.21 -9.00
C ILE A 300 9.08 13.23 -8.33
N SER A 301 8.82 12.21 -7.52
CA SER A 301 7.57 12.07 -6.74
C SER A 301 7.71 12.75 -5.38
N GLN A 302 6.65 13.41 -4.89
CA GLN A 302 6.61 14.07 -3.57
C GLN A 302 7.85 14.96 -3.30
N GLY A 303 8.31 15.64 -4.36
CA GLY A 303 9.59 16.34 -4.44
C GLY A 303 9.48 17.85 -4.36
N GLY A 304 10.61 18.53 -4.65
CA GLY A 304 10.68 19.99 -4.71
C GLY A 304 10.92 20.63 -3.35
N ARG A 305 10.04 20.36 -2.38
CA ARG A 305 10.18 20.78 -0.97
C ARG A 305 10.44 22.28 -0.79
N ILE A 306 10.04 23.10 -1.77
CA ILE A 306 10.16 24.55 -1.75
C ILE A 306 9.09 25.11 -0.80
N TYR A 307 9.46 26.09 0.02
CA TYR A 307 8.56 26.73 0.97
C TYR A 307 7.85 27.92 0.32
N CYS A 308 6.54 28.06 0.56
CA CYS A 308 5.76 29.20 0.05
C CYS A 308 6.18 30.52 0.68
N LEU A 309 6.60 30.47 1.95
CA LEU A 309 6.95 31.64 2.73
C LEU A 309 8.30 31.42 3.40
N GLN A 310 8.94 32.52 3.75
CA GLN A 310 10.18 32.53 4.50
C GLN A 310 10.09 33.62 5.57
N THR A 311 10.54 33.33 6.78
CA THR A 311 10.70 34.32 7.84
C THR A 311 11.90 35.23 7.57
N GLU A 312 12.02 36.33 8.30
CA GLU A 312 13.18 37.24 8.20
C GLU A 312 14.52 36.53 8.46
N ASP A 313 14.55 35.55 9.37
CA ASP A 313 15.70 34.68 9.66
C ASP A 313 15.90 33.53 8.66
N ARG A 314 15.25 33.60 7.49
CA ARG A 314 15.38 32.65 6.38
C ARG A 314 14.81 31.25 6.65
N ARG A 315 13.98 31.06 7.67
CA ARG A 315 13.29 29.78 7.91
C ARG A 315 12.11 29.62 6.96
N GLY A 316 12.09 28.50 6.23
CA GLY A 316 10.99 28.16 5.34
C GLY A 316 9.70 27.79 6.09
N LEU A 317 8.57 28.33 5.63
CA LEU A 317 7.23 28.08 6.13
C LEU A 317 6.32 27.59 4.99
N PHE A 318 5.37 26.70 5.31
CA PHE A 318 4.44 26.10 4.34
C PHE A 318 5.15 25.42 3.17
N GLN A 319 5.73 24.25 3.44
CA GLN A 319 6.41 23.46 2.41
C GLN A 319 5.43 22.92 1.37
N THR A 320 5.68 23.23 0.10
CA THR A 320 4.97 22.61 -1.02
C THR A 320 5.49 21.22 -1.32
N ARG A 321 4.57 20.34 -1.72
CA ARG A 321 4.86 18.97 -2.15
C ARG A 321 3.94 18.64 -3.33
N PRO A 322 4.31 19.06 -4.55
CA PRO A 322 3.63 18.56 -5.74
C PRO A 322 3.76 17.03 -5.80
N ASP A 323 2.70 16.36 -6.21
CA ASP A 323 2.67 14.90 -6.31
C ASP A 323 3.78 14.40 -7.26
N ILE A 324 3.84 14.99 -8.45
CA ILE A 324 4.75 14.58 -9.53
C ILE A 324 5.36 15.81 -10.20
N LEU A 325 6.69 15.89 -10.16
CA LEU A 325 7.48 16.81 -10.96
C LEU A 325 8.10 16.05 -12.14
N VAL A 326 7.88 16.54 -13.35
CA VAL A 326 8.57 16.08 -14.56
C VAL A 326 9.72 17.04 -14.82
N LYS A 327 10.93 16.50 -14.86
CA LYS A 327 12.15 17.28 -15.12
C LYS A 327 12.81 16.91 -16.42
N ARG A 328 13.40 17.90 -17.08
CA ARG A 328 14.37 17.72 -18.18
C ARG A 328 15.68 18.34 -17.71
N GLY A 329 16.68 17.51 -17.44
CA GLY A 329 17.90 17.97 -16.75
C GLY A 329 17.57 18.60 -15.39
N GLY A 330 17.95 19.87 -15.20
CA GLY A 330 17.69 20.61 -13.96
C GLY A 330 16.27 21.19 -13.85
N ASP A 331 15.61 21.40 -14.98
CA ASP A 331 14.40 22.23 -15.09
C ASP A 331 13.12 21.43 -14.88
N VAL A 332 12.15 22.03 -14.20
CA VAL A 332 10.81 21.47 -14.02
C VAL A 332 9.97 21.84 -15.25
N VAL A 333 9.78 20.89 -16.15
CA VAL A 333 9.06 21.12 -17.43
C VAL A 333 7.56 20.88 -17.33
N LYS A 334 7.10 20.10 -16.34
CA LYS A 334 5.67 19.86 -16.09
C LYS A 334 5.44 19.48 -14.62
N ILE A 335 4.34 19.95 -14.04
CA ILE A 335 3.88 19.54 -12.71
C ILE A 335 2.53 18.86 -12.85
N ILE A 336 2.43 17.66 -12.29
CA ILE A 336 1.19 16.88 -12.28
C ILE A 336 0.78 16.69 -10.82
N ASP A 337 -0.45 17.10 -10.51
CA ASP A 337 -1.09 16.87 -9.23
C ASP A 337 -2.29 15.94 -9.44
N THR A 338 -2.35 14.86 -8.66
CA THR A 338 -3.30 13.77 -8.85
C THR A 338 -4.44 13.90 -7.84
N LYS A 339 -5.67 13.70 -8.30
CA LYS A 339 -6.86 13.83 -7.45
C LYS A 339 -7.78 12.62 -7.61
N TRP A 340 -8.00 11.89 -6.52
CA TRP A 340 -8.91 10.74 -6.49
C TRP A 340 -10.40 11.16 -6.35
N LYS A 341 -10.92 11.87 -7.34
CA LYS A 341 -12.30 12.40 -7.36
C LYS A 341 -12.95 12.13 -8.72
N ARG A 342 -14.26 11.85 -8.73
CA ARG A 342 -15.05 11.84 -9.97
C ARG A 342 -15.40 13.28 -10.32
N ILE A 343 -14.90 13.76 -11.45
CA ILE A 343 -15.20 15.10 -11.94
C ILE A 343 -16.40 15.03 -12.87
N SER A 344 -17.49 15.70 -12.51
CA SER A 344 -18.66 15.76 -13.40
C SER A 344 -18.61 17.04 -14.22
N ALA A 345 -18.56 16.92 -15.54
CA ALA A 345 -18.95 17.99 -16.43
C ALA A 345 -20.48 18.16 -16.32
N ARG A 346 -20.96 18.90 -15.32
CA ARG A 346 -22.35 19.34 -15.33
C ARG A 346 -22.47 20.47 -16.34
N ILE A 347 -23.50 20.42 -17.18
CA ILE A 347 -23.81 21.46 -18.17
C ILE A 347 -23.89 22.84 -17.49
N ASP A 348 -24.35 22.86 -16.24
CA ASP A 348 -24.55 24.08 -15.43
C ASP A 348 -23.41 24.38 -14.43
N ASP A 349 -22.31 23.61 -14.43
CA ASP A 349 -21.13 23.91 -13.61
C ASP A 349 -19.95 24.35 -14.50
N PRO A 350 -19.71 25.67 -14.63
CA PRO A 350 -18.57 26.19 -15.38
C PRO A 350 -17.22 25.70 -14.86
N LYS A 351 -17.15 25.23 -13.59
CA LYS A 351 -15.93 24.73 -12.95
C LYS A 351 -15.66 23.25 -13.25
N GLN A 352 -16.60 22.56 -13.91
CA GLN A 352 -16.50 21.15 -14.30
C GLN A 352 -16.08 20.22 -13.15
N GLY A 353 -16.49 20.53 -11.91
CA GLY A 353 -16.13 19.75 -10.72
C GLY A 353 -14.73 19.97 -10.14
N VAL A 354 -13.93 20.92 -10.67
CA VAL A 354 -12.62 21.27 -10.10
C VAL A 354 -12.75 22.22 -8.92
N SER A 355 -12.05 21.93 -7.82
CA SER A 355 -12.12 22.77 -6.62
C SER A 355 -11.20 23.99 -6.72
N GLN A 356 -11.65 25.12 -6.17
CA GLN A 356 -10.85 26.34 -6.12
C GLN A 356 -9.52 26.15 -5.37
N GLY A 357 -9.51 25.31 -4.33
CA GLY A 357 -8.28 24.98 -3.60
C GLY A 357 -7.26 24.27 -4.48
N ASP A 358 -7.70 23.36 -5.36
CA ASP A 358 -6.82 22.67 -6.30
C ASP A 358 -6.24 23.67 -7.32
N ILE A 359 -7.02 24.64 -7.81
CA ILE A 359 -6.53 25.70 -8.71
C ILE A 359 -5.46 26.56 -8.03
N TYR A 360 -5.71 27.04 -6.81
CA TYR A 360 -4.74 27.86 -6.09
C TYR A 360 -3.45 27.10 -5.76
N GLN A 361 -3.57 25.80 -5.44
CA GLN A 361 -2.43 24.92 -5.26
C GLN A 361 -1.58 24.85 -6.55
N MET A 362 -2.20 24.64 -7.70
CA MET A 362 -1.50 24.61 -8.99
C MET A 362 -0.85 25.95 -9.33
N MET A 363 -1.52 27.08 -9.05
CA MET A 363 -0.93 28.42 -9.23
C MET A 363 0.32 28.62 -8.37
N ALA A 364 0.28 28.21 -7.09
CA ALA A 364 1.43 28.27 -6.20
C ALA A 364 2.58 27.41 -6.72
N TYR A 365 2.28 26.21 -7.24
CA TYR A 365 3.29 25.34 -7.84
C TYR A 365 3.92 25.96 -9.09
N GLY A 366 3.13 26.45 -10.03
CA GLY A 366 3.66 27.11 -11.24
C GLY A 366 4.57 28.29 -10.90
N GLN A 367 4.21 29.07 -9.87
CA GLN A 367 5.03 30.19 -9.41
C GLN A 367 6.34 29.76 -8.74
N LEU A 368 6.29 28.84 -7.78
CA LEU A 368 7.46 28.47 -6.98
C LEU A 368 8.49 27.65 -7.75
N TYR A 369 8.03 26.85 -8.72
CA TYR A 369 8.88 25.96 -9.50
C TYR A 369 9.23 26.53 -10.89
N GLY A 370 8.74 27.73 -11.22
CA GLY A 370 8.98 28.35 -12.53
C GLY A 370 8.46 27.49 -13.69
N CYS A 371 7.33 26.80 -13.49
CA CYS A 371 6.81 25.83 -14.44
C CYS A 371 5.56 26.35 -15.14
N ASP A 372 5.56 26.33 -16.47
CA ASP A 372 4.45 26.84 -17.29
C ASP A 372 3.41 25.77 -17.65
N ARG A 373 3.71 24.50 -17.40
CA ARG A 373 2.85 23.36 -17.74
C ARG A 373 2.39 22.67 -16.48
N LEU A 374 1.09 22.80 -16.19
CA LEU A 374 0.47 22.27 -15.00
C LEU A 374 -0.64 21.29 -15.41
N THR A 375 -0.79 20.19 -14.69
CA THR A 375 -1.86 19.21 -14.94
C THR A 375 -2.51 18.78 -13.65
N LEU A 376 -3.84 18.83 -13.62
CA LEU A 376 -4.65 18.10 -12.64
C LEU A 376 -5.10 16.78 -13.29
N LEU A 377 -4.69 15.65 -12.70
CA LEU A 377 -5.00 14.31 -13.20
C LEU A 377 -6.01 13.59 -12.31
N TYR A 378 -7.13 13.17 -12.91
CA TYR A 378 -8.23 12.48 -12.22
C TYR A 378 -8.42 11.05 -12.75
N PRO A 379 -9.03 10.13 -11.98
CA PRO A 379 -9.54 8.89 -12.54
C PRO A 379 -10.68 9.17 -13.52
N HIS A 380 -10.64 8.53 -14.69
CA HIS A 380 -11.75 8.53 -15.63
C HIS A 380 -12.91 7.66 -15.11
N HIS A 381 -14.14 8.02 -15.46
CA HIS A 381 -15.34 7.30 -15.02
C HIS A 381 -16.44 7.34 -16.09
N ALA A 382 -17.34 6.37 -16.06
CA ALA A 382 -18.28 6.12 -17.17
C ALA A 382 -19.28 7.26 -17.43
N SER A 383 -19.59 8.07 -16.41
CA SER A 383 -20.48 9.23 -16.55
C SER A 383 -19.81 10.48 -17.15
N MET A 384 -18.56 10.39 -17.60
CA MET A 384 -17.93 11.45 -18.38
C MET A 384 -18.37 11.37 -19.85
N ASN A 385 -18.75 12.51 -20.43
CA ASN A 385 -19.21 12.58 -21.83
C ASN A 385 -18.06 12.60 -22.86
N SER A 386 -16.81 12.61 -22.41
CA SER A 386 -15.60 12.66 -23.25
C SER A 386 -14.78 11.38 -23.09
N SER A 387 -13.93 11.07 -24.06
CA SER A 387 -12.88 10.07 -23.85
C SER A 387 -11.91 10.52 -22.76
N GLU A 388 -11.19 9.57 -22.18
CA GLU A 388 -10.04 9.88 -21.32
C GLU A 388 -8.98 10.73 -22.04
N GLY A 389 -8.05 11.29 -21.27
CA GLY A 389 -7.02 12.22 -21.74
C GLY A 389 -7.27 13.65 -21.28
N VAL A 390 -6.60 14.60 -21.93
CA VAL A 390 -6.77 16.04 -21.68
C VAL A 390 -8.11 16.48 -22.28
N HIS A 391 -9.02 16.96 -21.45
CA HIS A 391 -10.34 17.41 -21.90
C HIS A 391 -10.54 18.93 -21.78
N SER A 392 -9.73 19.60 -20.97
CA SER A 392 -9.70 21.06 -20.92
C SER A 392 -8.28 21.58 -20.66
N ALA A 393 -8.00 22.77 -21.19
CA ALA A 393 -6.75 23.48 -20.99
C ALA A 393 -7.03 24.97 -20.89
N HIS A 394 -6.61 25.59 -19.79
CA HIS A 394 -6.86 26.99 -19.50
C HIS A 394 -5.54 27.73 -19.26
N ARG A 395 -5.48 29.00 -19.69
CA ARG A 395 -4.39 29.89 -19.29
C ARG A 395 -4.70 30.45 -17.90
N ILE A 396 -3.70 30.46 -17.02
CA ILE A 396 -3.84 31.11 -15.71
C ILE A 396 -3.86 32.62 -15.93
N ALA A 397 -4.88 33.29 -15.40
CA ALA A 397 -5.02 34.74 -15.56
C ALA A 397 -3.77 35.48 -15.04
N GLY A 398 -3.26 36.41 -15.85
CA GLY A 398 -2.09 37.22 -15.50
C GLY A 398 -0.71 36.58 -15.72
N CYS A 399 -0.62 35.39 -16.33
CA CYS A 399 0.66 34.79 -16.75
C CYS A 399 0.50 33.87 -17.97
N ASP A 400 1.61 33.40 -18.53
CA ASP A 400 1.62 32.50 -19.71
C ASP A 400 1.49 31.00 -19.34
N ARG A 401 1.30 30.70 -18.05
CA ARG A 401 1.15 29.32 -17.56
C ARG A 401 -0.17 28.70 -18.02
N ARG A 402 -0.12 27.41 -18.35
CA ARG A 402 -1.27 26.62 -18.77
C ARG A 402 -1.56 25.52 -17.76
N LEU A 403 -2.83 25.40 -17.40
CA LEU A 403 -3.36 24.33 -16.57
C LEU A 403 -4.25 23.41 -17.41
N GLU A 404 -3.85 22.16 -17.51
CA GLU A 404 -4.57 21.07 -18.16
C GLU A 404 -5.37 20.28 -17.13
N MET A 405 -6.60 19.90 -17.48
CA MET A 405 -7.37 18.90 -16.74
C MET A 405 -7.37 17.62 -17.57
N ALA A 406 -6.86 16.55 -16.98
CA ALA A 406 -6.74 15.27 -17.63
C ALA A 406 -7.41 14.17 -16.81
N THR A 407 -7.91 13.15 -17.50
CA THR A 407 -8.41 11.94 -16.87
C THR A 407 -7.75 10.70 -17.45
N ILE A 408 -7.62 9.64 -16.66
CA ILE A 408 -7.07 8.36 -17.10
C ILE A 408 -7.95 7.20 -16.61
N ASP A 409 -8.34 6.30 -17.52
CA ASP A 409 -9.12 5.11 -17.15
C ASP A 409 -8.22 4.04 -16.57
N ILE A 410 -8.42 3.80 -15.28
CA ILE A 410 -7.71 2.84 -14.45
C ILE A 410 -8.30 1.44 -14.62
N GLY A 411 -9.59 1.31 -14.94
CA GLY A 411 -10.21 0.02 -15.24
C GLY A 411 -9.59 -0.62 -16.49
N ARG A 412 -9.23 0.20 -17.47
CA ARG A 412 -8.56 -0.24 -18.70
C ARG A 412 -7.06 -0.50 -18.49
N SER A 413 -6.63 -1.76 -18.65
CA SER A 413 -5.22 -2.15 -18.54
C SER A 413 -4.43 -2.00 -19.83
N GLU A 414 -5.10 -2.08 -20.98
CA GLU A 414 -4.49 -1.97 -22.31
C GLU A 414 -3.74 -0.65 -22.46
N PHE A 415 -2.48 -0.77 -22.91
CA PHE A 415 -1.62 0.37 -23.21
C PHE A 415 -1.60 1.46 -22.12
N PHE A 416 -1.79 1.08 -20.85
CA PHE A 416 -1.96 2.05 -19.75
C PHE A 416 -0.73 2.96 -19.63
N ARG A 417 0.47 2.43 -19.88
CA ARG A 417 1.73 3.20 -19.84
C ARG A 417 1.79 4.22 -20.96
N GLU A 418 1.41 3.84 -22.17
CA GLU A 418 1.41 4.66 -23.37
C GLU A 418 0.36 5.77 -23.27
N ARG A 419 -0.85 5.44 -22.82
CA ARG A 419 -1.92 6.42 -22.59
C ARG A 419 -1.51 7.46 -21.54
N LEU A 420 -0.94 7.02 -20.43
CA LEU A 420 -0.48 7.93 -19.37
C LEU A 420 0.74 8.76 -19.82
N ARG A 421 1.64 8.18 -20.62
CA ARG A 421 2.76 8.90 -21.25
C ARG A 421 2.25 9.97 -22.21
N ALA A 422 1.20 9.69 -23.00
CA ALA A 422 0.63 10.67 -23.92
C ALA A 422 0.14 11.93 -23.20
N ILE A 423 -0.56 11.78 -22.06
CA ILE A 423 -1.00 12.91 -21.21
C ILE A 423 0.19 13.74 -20.70
N THR A 424 1.34 13.11 -20.51
CA THR A 424 2.53 13.75 -19.92
C THR A 424 3.40 14.44 -20.95
N VAL A 425 3.62 13.79 -22.10
CA VAL A 425 4.57 14.24 -23.15
C VAL A 425 3.91 15.17 -24.16
N GLN A 426 2.60 15.05 -24.41
CA GLN A 426 1.92 16.00 -25.31
C GLN A 426 1.88 17.39 -24.67
N SER A 427 2.75 18.29 -25.15
CA SER A 427 2.36 19.50 -25.88
C SER A 427 3.63 20.08 -26.52
N GLU A 428 3.95 19.61 -27.72
CA GLU A 428 4.59 20.48 -28.72
C GLU A 428 3.50 20.57 -29.79
N CYS A 429 2.74 21.67 -29.75
CA CYS A 429 2.07 22.15 -30.95
C CYS A 429 3.07 23.00 -31.71
#